data_AF-A0A7X8Q691-F1
#
_entry.id   AF-A0A7X8Q691-F1
#
_cell.length_a   1.000
_cell.length_b   1.000
_cell.length_c   1.000
_cell.angle_alpha   90.00
_cell.angle_beta   90.00
_cell.angle_gamma   90.00
#
_symmetry.space_group_name_H-M   'P 1'
#
loop_
_entity.id
_entity.type
_entity.pdbx_description
1 polymer ?
#
loop_
_entity_poly.entity_id
_entity_poly.type
_entity_poly.pdbx_seq_one_letter_code
_entity_poly.pdbx_strand_id
1 'polypeptide(L)'
;MKKYLIVIVTIIAILTFTGCRSTGNSITRTIEVSASASVTVEPDIASFSIRVSEKGETTSEAQHKANRKMHALLSTLREADVKEKDLKTTMVNLWPNYEYIDNRQVITGQVASQSVHVTVRNLSALGSIIDSLGEVSGITLNAISFDKEDKSEAEREAREMALAKALSKAG
;
A
#
# COMPACT_ATOMS: atom_id res chain seq x y z
N MET A 1 68.29 -48.69 14.27
CA MET A 1 67.71 -47.42 14.76
C MET A 1 67.86 -46.24 13.78
N LYS A 2 69.02 -46.03 13.12
CA LYS A 2 69.22 -44.96 12.12
C LYS A 2 68.30 -44.99 10.87
N LYS A 3 67.88 -46.18 10.40
CA LYS A 3 66.98 -46.31 9.22
C LYS A 3 65.54 -45.85 9.48
N TYR A 4 65.01 -46.06 10.70
CA TYR A 4 63.66 -45.60 11.07
C TYR A 4 63.63 -44.09 11.37
N LEU A 5 64.74 -43.52 11.85
CA LEU A 5 64.88 -42.08 12.07
C LEU A 5 64.78 -41.28 10.77
N ILE A 6 65.39 -41.78 9.68
CA ILE A 6 65.32 -41.11 8.37
C ILE A 6 63.90 -41.17 7.80
N VAL A 7 63.21 -42.31 7.90
CA VAL A 7 61.83 -42.47 7.38
C VAL A 7 60.83 -41.59 8.13
N ILE A 8 60.99 -41.40 9.44
CA ILE A 8 60.11 -40.54 10.25
C ILE A 8 60.33 -39.05 9.92
N VAL A 9 61.58 -38.63 9.69
CA VAL A 9 61.89 -37.24 9.29
C VAL A 9 61.34 -36.92 7.90
N THR A 10 61.35 -37.89 6.96
CA THR A 10 60.77 -37.68 5.62
C THR A 10 59.24 -37.61 5.63
N ILE A 11 58.56 -38.35 6.53
CA ILE A 11 57.10 -38.28 6.68
C ILE A 11 56.63 -36.95 7.30
N ILE A 12 57.39 -36.39 8.24
CA ILE A 12 57.06 -35.10 8.88
C ILE A 12 57.27 -33.93 7.92
N ALA A 13 58.24 -34.02 6.99
CA ALA A 13 58.47 -33.00 5.97
C ALA A 13 57.38 -32.93 4.88
N ILE A 14 56.58 -34.00 4.72
CA ILE A 14 55.48 -34.04 3.73
C ILE A 14 54.18 -33.44 4.30
N LEU A 15 53.99 -33.44 5.63
CA LEU A 15 52.80 -32.86 6.27
C LEU A 15 52.85 -31.33 6.44
N THR A 16 54.02 -30.70 6.38
CA THR A 16 54.16 -29.24 6.59
C THR A 16 54.00 -28.41 5.30
N PHE A 17 53.74 -29.04 4.15
CA PHE A 17 53.49 -28.36 2.88
C PHE A 17 51.99 -28.13 2.58
N THR A 18 51.17 -27.97 3.61
CA THR A 18 49.80 -27.46 3.43
C THR A 18 49.87 -25.93 3.30
N GLY A 19 50.25 -25.47 2.11
CA GLY A 19 50.20 -24.06 1.75
C GLY A 19 48.77 -23.52 1.87
N CYS A 20 48.62 -22.30 2.39
CA CYS A 20 47.39 -21.53 2.27
C CYS A 20 46.96 -21.48 0.80
N ARG A 21 45.88 -22.18 0.45
CA ARG A 21 45.14 -21.91 -0.79
C ARG A 21 44.46 -20.56 -0.63
N SER A 22 45.13 -19.50 -1.07
CA SER A 22 44.45 -18.27 -1.46
C SER A 22 43.51 -18.65 -2.60
N THR A 23 42.21 -18.67 -2.35
CA THR A 23 41.20 -18.66 -3.41
C THR A 23 41.39 -17.37 -4.18
N GLY A 24 42.19 -17.45 -5.24
CA GLY A 24 42.45 -16.31 -6.11
C GLY A 24 41.10 -15.75 -6.58
N ASN A 25 40.87 -14.48 -6.29
CA ASN A 25 39.71 -13.76 -6.76
C ASN A 25 39.77 -13.75 -8.30
N SER A 26 39.06 -14.67 -8.96
CA SER A 26 38.97 -14.67 -10.41
C SER A 26 38.28 -13.38 -10.82
N ILE A 27 38.99 -12.51 -11.54
CA ILE A 27 38.40 -11.31 -12.14
C ILE A 27 37.43 -11.81 -13.22
N THR A 28 36.19 -12.04 -12.81
CA THR A 28 35.10 -12.35 -13.72
C THR A 28 34.73 -11.05 -14.42
N ARG A 29 34.88 -11.00 -15.74
CA ARG A 29 34.44 -9.85 -16.53
C ARG A 29 32.91 -9.88 -16.57
N THR A 30 32.28 -8.89 -15.95
CA THR A 30 30.83 -8.71 -15.95
C THR A 30 30.46 -7.43 -16.70
N ILE A 31 29.29 -7.44 -17.33
CA ILE A 31 28.65 -6.23 -17.86
C ILE A 31 27.40 -6.00 -17.03
N GLU A 32 27.29 -4.82 -16.43
CA GLU A 32 26.12 -4.41 -15.66
C GLU A 32 25.33 -3.38 -16.48
N VAL A 33 24.03 -3.64 -16.66
CA VAL A 33 23.15 -2.79 -17.46
C VAL A 33 21.87 -2.53 -16.69
N SER A 34 21.43 -1.28 -16.69
CA SER A 34 20.11 -0.87 -16.21
C SER A 34 19.22 -0.41 -17.36
N ALA A 35 17.97 -0.86 -17.34
CA ALA A 35 16.94 -0.46 -18.29
C ALA A 35 15.59 -0.32 -17.59
N SER A 36 14.79 0.61 -18.10
CA SER A 36 13.41 0.83 -17.68
C SER A 36 12.49 0.84 -18.91
N ALA A 37 11.26 0.39 -18.69
CA ALA A 37 10.16 0.44 -19.63
C ALA A 37 8.86 0.75 -18.87
N SER A 38 7.86 1.25 -19.58
CA SER A 38 6.57 1.68 -19.05
C SER A 38 5.46 1.26 -20.01
N VAL A 39 4.34 0.80 -19.46
CA VAL A 39 3.11 0.48 -20.20
C VAL A 39 2.02 1.44 -19.72
N THR A 40 1.24 1.98 -20.66
CA THR A 40 0.07 2.81 -20.33
C THR A 40 -1.18 1.95 -20.42
N VAL A 41 -2.03 1.99 -19.41
CA VAL A 41 -3.30 1.27 -19.37
C VAL A 41 -4.46 2.20 -19.02
N GLU A 42 -5.62 1.87 -19.54
CA GLU A 42 -6.87 2.55 -19.18
C GLU A 42 -7.33 2.08 -17.78
N PRO A 43 -7.62 3.02 -16.84
CA PRO A 43 -8.22 2.68 -15.56
C PRO A 43 -9.58 2.01 -15.72
N ASP A 44 -9.87 1.03 -14.85
CA ASP A 44 -11.18 0.35 -14.79
C ASP A 44 -11.85 0.48 -13.42
N ILE A 45 -11.16 1.06 -12.44
CA ILE A 45 -11.71 1.35 -11.12
C ILE A 45 -11.43 2.79 -10.70
N ALA A 46 -12.33 3.31 -9.88
CA ALA A 46 -12.14 4.54 -9.12
C ALA A 46 -12.26 4.22 -7.64
N SER A 47 -11.44 4.84 -6.82
CA SER A 47 -11.50 4.67 -5.38
C SER A 47 -11.42 6.01 -4.67
N PHE A 48 -12.14 6.12 -3.57
CA PHE A 48 -12.16 7.33 -2.75
C PHE A 48 -12.55 6.99 -1.32
N SER A 49 -12.35 7.96 -0.42
CA SER A 49 -12.73 7.82 0.98
C SER A 49 -13.73 8.89 1.34
N ILE A 50 -14.80 8.47 2.02
CA ILE A 50 -15.83 9.36 2.55
C ILE A 50 -15.72 9.35 4.07
N ARG A 51 -15.69 10.53 4.68
CA ARG A 51 -15.73 10.71 6.12
C ARG A 51 -17.07 11.28 6.56
N VAL A 52 -17.63 10.71 7.61
CA VAL A 52 -18.76 11.24 8.37
C VAL A 52 -18.21 11.74 9.71
N SER A 53 -18.66 12.90 10.18
CA SER A 53 -18.29 13.44 11.50
C SER A 53 -19.48 14.10 12.16
N GLU A 54 -19.79 13.70 13.38
CA GLU A 54 -20.95 14.21 14.13
C GLU A 54 -20.58 14.62 15.54
N LYS A 55 -21.27 15.65 16.05
CA LYS A 55 -21.12 16.15 17.41
C LYS A 55 -22.30 15.74 18.29
N GLY A 56 -22.02 15.40 19.53
CA GLY A 56 -23.02 15.13 20.57
C GLY A 56 -22.57 15.68 21.92
N GLU A 57 -23.50 15.86 22.85
CA GLU A 57 -23.19 16.27 24.22
C GLU A 57 -22.42 15.16 24.95
N THR A 58 -22.72 13.91 24.60
CA THR A 58 -22.03 12.72 25.12
C THR A 58 -21.36 11.93 24.00
N THR A 59 -20.39 11.10 24.38
CA THR A 59 -19.76 10.11 23.48
C THR A 59 -20.79 9.24 22.79
N SER A 60 -21.77 8.73 23.56
CA SER A 60 -22.81 7.84 23.06
C SER A 60 -23.67 8.54 22.01
N GLU A 61 -24.09 9.77 22.29
CA GLU A 61 -24.89 10.57 21.36
C GLU A 61 -24.14 10.85 20.05
N ALA A 62 -22.86 11.27 20.14
CA ALA A 62 -22.02 11.51 18.97
C ALA A 62 -21.87 10.25 18.11
N GLN A 63 -21.59 9.10 18.74
CA GLN A 63 -21.46 7.81 18.05
C GLN A 63 -22.78 7.39 17.38
N HIS A 64 -23.92 7.54 18.05
CA HIS A 64 -25.22 7.21 17.49
C HIS A 64 -25.57 8.08 16.28
N LYS A 65 -25.28 9.40 16.34
CA LYS A 65 -25.46 10.31 15.21
C LYS A 65 -24.57 9.91 14.03
N ALA A 66 -23.28 9.67 14.27
CA ALA A 66 -22.34 9.24 13.24
C ALA A 66 -22.76 7.91 12.59
N ASN A 67 -23.15 6.92 13.40
CA ASN A 67 -23.62 5.62 12.89
C ASN A 67 -24.87 5.77 12.01
N ARG A 68 -25.87 6.57 12.42
CA ARG A 68 -27.07 6.79 11.60
C ARG A 68 -26.73 7.38 10.23
N LYS A 69 -25.84 8.39 10.20
CA LYS A 69 -25.39 8.98 8.93
C LYS A 69 -24.56 8.00 8.11
N MET A 70 -23.68 7.22 8.73
CA MET A 70 -22.91 6.19 8.04
C MET A 70 -23.82 5.11 7.44
N HIS A 71 -24.89 4.71 8.14
CA HIS A 71 -25.87 3.78 7.59
C HIS A 71 -26.62 4.35 6.37
N ALA A 72 -27.04 5.62 6.42
CA ALA A 72 -27.67 6.28 5.28
C ALA A 72 -26.71 6.36 4.08
N LEU A 73 -25.45 6.71 4.33
CA LEU A 73 -24.38 6.75 3.34
C LEU A 73 -24.18 5.37 2.67
N LEU A 74 -24.06 4.31 3.47
CA LEU A 74 -23.88 2.95 2.97
C LEU A 74 -25.13 2.46 2.20
N SER A 75 -26.34 2.85 2.60
CA SER A 75 -27.57 2.55 1.83
C SER A 75 -27.52 3.20 0.46
N THR A 76 -27.20 4.49 0.40
CA THR A 76 -27.09 5.27 -0.84
C THR A 76 -26.09 4.63 -1.80
N LEU A 77 -24.93 4.21 -1.29
CA LEU A 77 -23.91 3.53 -2.09
C LEU A 77 -24.38 2.17 -2.63
N ARG A 78 -25.13 1.40 -1.83
CA ARG A 78 -25.70 0.11 -2.26
C ARG A 78 -26.80 0.28 -3.30
N GLU A 79 -27.64 1.30 -3.14
CA GLU A 79 -28.68 1.67 -4.12
C GLU A 79 -28.07 2.10 -5.47
N ALA A 80 -26.87 2.69 -5.43
CA ALA A 80 -26.08 3.00 -6.60
C ALA A 80 -25.20 1.83 -7.12
N ASP A 81 -25.55 0.58 -6.75
CA ASP A 81 -24.92 -0.68 -7.18
C ASP A 81 -23.45 -0.86 -6.74
N VAL A 82 -23.00 -0.16 -5.69
CA VAL A 82 -21.71 -0.44 -5.06
C VAL A 82 -21.84 -1.66 -4.15
N LYS A 83 -21.08 -2.70 -4.46
CA LYS A 83 -21.13 -3.98 -3.74
C LYS A 83 -20.49 -3.86 -2.36
N GLU A 84 -21.00 -4.64 -1.40
CA GLU A 84 -20.48 -4.64 -0.02
C GLU A 84 -18.98 -4.93 0.06
N LYS A 85 -18.46 -5.82 -0.80
CA LYS A 85 -17.02 -6.14 -0.87
C LYS A 85 -16.14 -4.94 -1.24
N ASP A 86 -16.74 -3.94 -1.89
CA ASP A 86 -16.08 -2.74 -2.37
C ASP A 86 -16.30 -1.56 -1.39
N LEU A 87 -16.91 -1.81 -0.22
CA LEU A 87 -17.11 -0.88 0.87
C LEU A 87 -16.30 -1.35 2.09
N LYS A 88 -15.38 -0.51 2.57
CA LYS A 88 -14.53 -0.86 3.72
C LYS A 88 -14.45 0.29 4.71
N THR A 89 -14.96 0.11 5.92
CA THR A 89 -14.69 1.06 7.02
C THR A 89 -13.21 1.04 7.33
N THR A 90 -12.55 2.21 7.22
CA THR A 90 -11.10 2.35 7.40
C THR A 90 -10.71 3.01 8.71
N MET A 91 -11.59 3.82 9.29
CA MET A 91 -11.29 4.56 10.51
C MET A 91 -12.55 4.81 11.33
N VAL A 92 -12.43 4.70 12.65
CA VAL A 92 -13.43 5.16 13.62
C VAL A 92 -12.67 5.85 14.75
N ASN A 93 -12.94 7.13 14.96
CA ASN A 93 -12.26 7.97 15.94
C ASN A 93 -13.28 8.72 16.77
N LEU A 94 -12.93 8.99 18.02
CA LEU A 94 -13.74 9.75 18.97
C LEU A 94 -12.82 10.70 19.74
N TRP A 95 -13.22 11.97 19.88
CA TRP A 95 -12.46 12.95 20.64
C TRP A 95 -13.37 14.05 21.20
N PRO A 96 -12.98 14.76 22.28
CA PRO A 96 -13.75 15.88 22.81
C PRO A 96 -13.83 17.05 21.82
N ASN A 97 -14.98 17.70 21.74
CA ASN A 97 -15.14 18.97 21.03
C ASN A 97 -14.79 20.10 22.00
N TYR A 98 -13.88 20.98 21.59
CA TYR A 98 -13.48 22.15 22.36
C TYR A 98 -13.88 23.42 21.62
N GLU A 99 -14.34 24.42 22.38
CA GLU A 99 -14.59 25.77 21.88
C GLU A 99 -13.86 26.78 22.76
N TYR A 100 -13.50 27.91 22.16
CA TYR A 100 -12.90 29.03 22.87
C TYR A 100 -13.99 30.02 23.28
N ILE A 101 -14.25 30.10 24.58
CA ILE A 101 -15.21 31.04 25.18
C ILE A 101 -14.44 31.88 26.18
N ASP A 102 -14.50 33.21 26.04
CA ASP A 102 -13.78 34.17 26.91
C ASP A 102 -12.29 33.84 27.07
N ASN A 103 -11.61 33.56 25.95
CA ASN A 103 -10.19 33.19 25.92
C ASN A 103 -9.83 31.91 26.73
N ARG A 104 -10.82 31.06 27.02
CA ARG A 104 -10.64 29.75 27.67
C ARG A 104 -11.16 28.63 26.78
N GLN A 105 -10.44 27.52 26.78
CA GLN A 105 -10.84 26.30 26.08
C GLN A 105 -11.83 25.52 26.95
N VAL A 106 -13.06 25.37 26.47
CA VAL A 106 -14.13 24.66 27.18
C VAL A 106 -14.55 23.45 26.35
N ILE A 107 -14.73 22.30 26.99
CA ILE A 107 -15.31 21.12 26.35
C ILE A 107 -16.80 21.38 26.15
N THR A 108 -17.27 21.36 24.91
CA THR A 108 -18.69 21.55 24.56
C THR A 108 -19.38 20.27 24.10
N GLY A 109 -18.64 19.15 24.05
CA GLY A 109 -19.21 17.84 23.74
C GLY A 109 -18.16 16.83 23.28
N GLN A 110 -18.60 15.89 22.46
CA GLN A 110 -17.79 14.84 21.84
C GLN A 110 -18.03 14.81 20.34
N VAL A 111 -17.00 14.49 19.58
CA VAL A 111 -17.04 14.29 18.14
C VAL A 111 -16.74 12.83 17.85
N ALA A 112 -17.63 12.18 17.10
CA ALA A 112 -17.40 10.86 16.53
C ALA A 112 -17.19 11.02 15.03
N SER A 113 -16.12 10.42 14.50
CA SER A 113 -15.85 10.40 13.07
C SER A 113 -15.56 9.00 12.56
N GLN A 114 -16.13 8.69 11.41
CA GLN A 114 -15.98 7.40 10.75
C GLN A 114 -15.60 7.64 9.29
N SER A 115 -14.74 6.79 8.74
CA SER A 115 -14.35 6.85 7.32
C SER A 115 -14.59 5.50 6.64
N VAL A 116 -15.13 5.54 5.44
CA VAL A 116 -15.32 4.39 4.56
C VAL A 116 -14.54 4.61 3.28
N HIS A 117 -13.81 3.59 2.86
CA HIS A 117 -13.19 3.50 1.55
C HIS A 117 -14.16 2.80 0.60
N VAL A 118 -14.29 3.37 -0.59
CA VAL A 118 -15.25 2.96 -1.62
C VAL A 118 -14.47 2.66 -2.89
N THR A 119 -14.71 1.50 -3.48
CA THR A 119 -14.21 1.14 -4.81
C THR A 119 -15.37 1.04 -5.80
N VAL A 120 -15.33 1.85 -6.85
CA VAL A 120 -16.31 1.87 -7.93
C VAL A 120 -15.70 1.21 -9.17
N ARG A 121 -16.38 0.19 -9.68
CA ARG A 121 -15.94 -0.61 -10.85
C ARG A 121 -16.69 -0.26 -12.11
N ASN A 122 -17.89 0.31 -11.95
CA ASN A 122 -18.62 0.89 -13.05
C ASN A 122 -18.31 2.40 -13.11
N LEU A 123 -17.23 2.75 -13.81
CA LEU A 123 -16.81 4.15 -13.93
C LEU A 123 -17.86 5.06 -14.58
N SER A 124 -18.75 4.50 -15.42
CA SER A 124 -19.84 5.28 -16.02
C SER A 124 -20.89 5.74 -15.00
N ALA A 125 -21.04 5.00 -13.89
CA ALA A 125 -21.94 5.34 -12.79
C ALA A 125 -21.30 6.27 -11.75
N LEU A 126 -20.00 6.58 -11.87
CA LEU A 126 -19.28 7.36 -10.86
C LEU A 126 -19.89 8.75 -10.67
N GLY A 127 -20.26 9.45 -11.75
CA GLY A 127 -20.90 10.76 -11.68
C GLY A 127 -22.20 10.72 -10.88
N SER A 128 -23.11 9.81 -11.22
CA SER A 128 -24.37 9.63 -10.49
C SER A 128 -24.16 9.23 -9.03
N ILE A 129 -23.15 8.39 -8.73
CA ILE A 129 -22.81 8.04 -7.35
C ILE A 129 -22.41 9.30 -6.57
N ILE A 130 -21.55 10.15 -7.14
CA ILE A 130 -21.12 11.41 -6.49
C ILE A 130 -22.31 12.35 -6.27
N ASP A 131 -23.22 12.44 -7.24
CA ASP A 131 -24.43 13.26 -7.12
C ASP A 131 -25.33 12.77 -5.97
N SER A 132 -25.60 11.46 -5.90
CA SER A 132 -26.37 10.85 -4.79
C SER A 132 -25.70 11.06 -3.43
N LEU A 133 -24.37 11.04 -3.37
CA LEU A 133 -23.63 11.31 -2.14
C LEU A 133 -23.76 12.77 -1.69
N GLY A 134 -23.90 13.71 -2.62
CA GLY A 134 -24.09 15.13 -2.33
C GLY A 134 -25.39 15.43 -1.56
N GLU A 135 -26.39 14.54 -1.64
CA GLU A 135 -27.63 14.67 -0.88
C GLU A 135 -27.44 14.35 0.62
N VAL A 136 -26.37 13.62 0.97
CA VAL A 136 -26.06 13.27 2.36
C VAL A 136 -25.29 14.42 3.04
N SER A 137 -25.99 15.20 3.86
CA SER A 137 -25.37 16.33 4.56
C SER A 137 -24.26 15.93 5.55
N GLY A 138 -23.19 16.72 5.60
CA GLY A 138 -22.12 16.59 6.60
C GLY A 138 -21.12 15.47 6.32
N ILE A 139 -20.95 15.09 5.05
CA ILE A 139 -19.88 14.20 4.62
C ILE A 139 -18.69 15.01 4.09
N THR A 140 -17.51 14.42 4.14
CA THR A 140 -16.31 14.91 3.46
C THR A 140 -15.86 13.84 2.48
N LEU A 141 -15.89 14.17 1.19
CA LEU A 141 -15.35 13.33 0.13
C LEU A 141 -13.92 13.77 -0.17
N ASN A 142 -12.97 12.84 -0.09
CA ASN A 142 -11.58 13.08 -0.46
C ASN A 142 -11.40 12.95 -1.98
N ALA A 143 -10.18 13.25 -2.46
CA ALA A 143 -9.83 13.08 -3.87
C ALA A 143 -10.15 11.66 -4.38
N ILE A 144 -10.63 11.59 -5.61
CA ILE A 144 -10.92 10.34 -6.31
C ILE A 144 -9.65 9.91 -7.04
N SER A 145 -9.25 8.65 -6.81
CA SER A 145 -8.12 8.02 -7.49
C SER A 145 -8.64 7.04 -8.54
N PHE A 146 -8.15 7.15 -9.77
CA PHE A 146 -8.42 6.19 -10.83
C PHE A 146 -7.27 5.20 -10.91
N ASP A 147 -7.59 3.92 -11.07
CA ASP A 147 -6.59 2.87 -11.16
C ASP A 147 -7.05 1.69 -12.03
N LYS A 148 -6.12 0.79 -12.30
CA LYS A 148 -6.36 -0.52 -12.88
C LYS A 148 -6.40 -1.56 -11.75
N GLU A 149 -7.48 -2.32 -11.62
CA GLU A 149 -7.57 -3.35 -10.58
C GLU A 149 -6.50 -4.43 -10.77
N ASP A 150 -6.43 -5.00 -11.96
CA ASP A 150 -5.43 -6.02 -12.29
C ASP A 150 -4.35 -5.43 -13.20
N LYS A 151 -3.18 -5.23 -12.62
CA LYS A 151 -1.99 -4.70 -13.30
C LYS A 151 -1.04 -5.80 -13.78
N SER A 152 -1.32 -7.07 -13.47
CA SER A 152 -0.37 -8.17 -13.64
C SER A 152 0.14 -8.31 -15.07
N GLU A 153 -0.75 -8.19 -16.05
CA GLU A 153 -0.42 -8.28 -17.47
C GLU A 153 0.39 -7.08 -17.95
N ALA A 154 -0.02 -5.86 -17.60
CA ALA A 154 0.72 -4.64 -17.95
C ALA A 154 2.11 -4.60 -17.30
N GLU A 155 2.23 -5.08 -16.07
CA GLU A 155 3.52 -5.23 -15.41
C GLU A 155 4.39 -6.30 -16.07
N ARG A 156 3.80 -7.42 -16.52
CA ARG A 156 4.51 -8.48 -17.25
C ARG A 156 5.09 -7.92 -18.55
N GLU A 157 4.27 -7.20 -19.31
CA GLU A 157 4.69 -6.53 -20.55
C GLU A 157 5.79 -5.49 -20.29
N ALA A 158 5.65 -4.66 -19.25
CA ALA A 158 6.67 -3.70 -18.87
C ALA A 158 8.01 -4.38 -18.50
N ARG A 159 7.96 -5.51 -17.79
CA ARG A 159 9.16 -6.30 -17.44
C ARG A 159 9.83 -6.89 -18.69
N GLU A 160 9.06 -7.44 -19.62
CA GLU A 160 9.57 -8.01 -20.87
C GLU A 160 10.25 -6.95 -21.74
N MET A 161 9.64 -5.77 -21.86
CA MET A 161 10.24 -4.64 -22.58
C MET A 161 11.53 -4.14 -21.91
N ALA A 162 11.54 -4.03 -20.57
CA ALA A 162 12.74 -3.61 -19.84
C ALA A 162 13.88 -4.61 -20.03
N LEU A 163 13.59 -5.91 -20.00
CA LEU A 163 14.57 -6.97 -20.24
C LEU A 163 15.12 -6.91 -21.67
N ALA A 164 14.26 -6.81 -22.69
CA ALA A 164 14.68 -6.68 -24.08
C ALA A 164 15.60 -5.47 -24.29
N LYS A 165 15.29 -4.34 -23.66
CA LYS A 165 16.11 -3.12 -23.70
C LYS A 165 17.45 -3.27 -22.96
N ALA A 166 17.48 -4.01 -21.85
CA ALA A 166 18.72 -4.31 -21.15
C ALA A 166 19.63 -5.20 -22.00
N LEU A 167 19.08 -6.25 -22.63
CA LEU A 167 19.82 -7.15 -23.51
C LEU A 167 20.38 -6.40 -24.73
N SER A 168 19.59 -5.52 -25.34
CA SER A 168 20.04 -4.68 -26.47
C SER A 168 21.12 -3.66 -26.10
N LYS A 169 21.25 -3.27 -24.83
CA LYS A 169 22.31 -2.38 -24.35
C LYS A 169 23.60 -3.13 -23.97
N ALA A 170 23.49 -4.41 -23.65
CA ALA A 170 24.59 -5.23 -23.16
C ALA A 170 25.43 -5.86 -24.30
N GLY A 171 24.85 -6.02 -25.49
CA GLY A 171 25.50 -6.53 -26.71
C GLY A 171 25.78 -5.42 -27.71
#